data_AF-A0A831U4U1-F1
#
_entry.id   AF-A0A831U4U1-F1
#
_cell.length_a   1.000
_cell.length_b   1.000
_cell.length_c   1.000
_cell.angle_alpha   90.00
_cell.angle_beta   90.00
_cell.angle_gamma   90.00
#
_symmetry.space_group_name_H-M   'P 1'
#
loop_
_entity.id
_entity.type
_entity.pdbx_description
1 polymer ?
#
loop_
_entity_poly.entity_id
_entity_poly.type
_entity_poly.pdbx_seq_one_letter_code
_entity_poly.pdbx_strand_id
1 'polypeptide(L)' 'MADAREVLEMMREVARTRISMLRDGVTFHEPEQKSFYLREYEEKLRQIEQLIRCISIRLVEPPPGDSSQ' A
#
# COMPACT_ATOMS: atom_id res chain seq x y z
N MET A 1 -18.98 -2.58 -7.17
CA MET A 1 -18.30 -2.88 -5.88
C MET A 1 -16.83 -2.97 -6.21
N ALA A 2 -16.00 -2.06 -5.67
CA ALA A 2 -14.54 -2.16 -5.87
C ALA A 2 -14.01 -3.34 -5.05
N ASP A 3 -13.16 -4.16 -5.65
CA ASP A 3 -12.47 -5.25 -4.96
C ASP A 3 -11.53 -4.65 -3.89
N ALA A 4 -11.46 -5.24 -2.70
CA ALA A 4 -10.59 -4.80 -1.62
C ALA A 4 -9.12 -4.69 -2.08
N ARG A 5 -8.68 -5.55 -3.01
CA ARG A 5 -7.34 -5.47 -3.62
C ARG A 5 -7.17 -4.21 -4.45
N GLU A 6 -8.16 -3.87 -5.28
CA GLU A 6 -8.13 -2.71 -6.17
C GLU A 6 -8.08 -1.40 -5.36
N VAL A 7 -8.82 -1.34 -4.24
CA VAL A 7 -8.76 -0.20 -3.32
C VAL A 7 -7.37 -0.05 -2.70
N LEU A 8 -6.74 -1.16 -2.26
CA LEU A 8 -5.39 -1.12 -1.68
C LEU A 8 -4.33 -0.74 -2.71
N GLU A 9 -4.43 -1.22 -3.95
CA GLU A 9 -3.56 -0.80 -5.06
C GLU A 9 -3.70 0.71 -5.31
N MET A 10 -4.92 1.25 -5.36
CA MET A 10 -5.16 2.69 -5.48
C MET A 10 -4.54 3.48 -4.31
N MET A 11 -4.73 3.02 -3.07
CA MET A 11 -4.14 3.66 -1.89
C MET A 11 -2.60 3.64 -1.94
N ARG A 12 -2.00 2.56 -2.45
CA ARG A 12 -0.55 2.45 -2.65
C ARG A 12 -0.04 3.53 -3.59
N GLU A 13 -0.70 3.73 -4.73
CA GLU A 13 -0.31 4.74 -5.72
C GLU A 13 -0.47 6.17 -5.19
N VAL A 14 -1.55 6.43 -4.43
CA VAL A 14 -1.73 7.73 -3.75
C VAL A 14 -0.60 7.99 -2.75
N ALA A 15 -0.26 7.01 -1.91
CA ALA A 15 0.83 7.16 -0.93
C ALA A 15 2.17 7.42 -1.61
N ARG A 16 2.50 6.68 -2.68
CA ARG A 16 3.72 6.89 -3.48
C ARG A 16 3.77 8.29 -4.09
N THR A 17 2.66 8.76 -4.64
CA THR A 17 2.55 10.11 -5.22
C THR A 17 2.82 11.17 -4.15
N ARG A 18 2.20 11.05 -2.96
CA ARG A 18 2.41 11.99 -1.85
C ARG A 18 3.86 12.00 -1.35
N ILE A 19 4.50 10.85 -1.26
CA ILE A 19 5.92 10.73 -0.91
C ILE A 19 6.80 11.44 -1.94
N SER A 20 6.55 11.24 -3.25
CA SER A 20 7.30 11.93 -4.31
C SER A 20 7.13 13.44 -4.20
N MET A 21 5.87 13.91 -4.12
CA MET A 21 5.55 15.34 -3.95
C MET A 21 6.28 15.95 -2.75
N LEU A 22 6.30 15.25 -1.61
CA LEU A 22 7.05 15.69 -0.44
C LEU A 22 8.54 15.77 -0.75
N ARG A 23 9.16 14.71 -1.29
CA ARG A 23 10.61 14.66 -1.60
C ARG A 23 11.01 15.77 -2.57
N ASP A 24 10.25 15.93 -3.64
CA ASP A 24 10.48 16.91 -4.71
C ASP A 24 10.17 18.35 -4.28
N GLY A 25 9.58 18.55 -3.09
CA GLY A 25 9.26 19.88 -2.56
C GLY A 25 7.99 20.48 -3.15
N VAL A 26 7.22 19.70 -3.91
CA VAL A 26 5.93 20.10 -4.50
C VAL A 26 4.82 19.81 -3.49
N THR A 27 4.82 20.55 -2.38
CA THR A 27 3.90 20.30 -1.27
C THR A 27 3.52 21.58 -0.55
N PHE A 28 2.29 21.64 -0.02
CA PHE A 28 1.80 22.76 0.79
C PHE A 28 2.23 22.68 2.26
N HIS A 29 2.96 21.63 2.64
CA HIS A 29 3.44 21.46 4.00
C HIS A 29 4.66 22.36 4.26
N GLU A 30 4.67 22.98 5.44
CA GLU A 30 5.84 23.70 5.93
C GLU A 30 7.08 22.79 5.97
N PRO A 31 8.29 23.31 5.73
CA PRO A 31 9.52 22.51 5.70
C PRO A 31 9.74 21.67 6.95
N GLU A 32 9.36 22.19 8.11
CA GLU A 32 9.45 21.54 9.41
C GLU A 32 8.53 20.30 9.49
N GLN A 33 7.37 20.36 8.86
CA GLN A 33 6.38 19.28 8.84
C GLN A 33 6.62 18.27 7.72
N LYS A 34 7.38 18.64 6.67
CA LYS A 34 7.71 17.75 5.54
C LYS A 34 8.32 16.43 6.01
N SER A 35 9.23 16.48 6.98
CA SER A 35 9.89 15.29 7.53
C SER A 35 8.91 14.36 8.28
N PHE A 36 8.00 14.96 9.05
CA PHE A 36 6.94 14.25 9.78
C PHE A 36 6.00 13.54 8.79
N TYR A 37 5.43 14.28 7.84
CA TYR A 37 4.48 13.70 6.88
C TYR A 37 5.15 12.66 5.97
N LEU A 38 6.42 12.87 5.59
CA LEU A 38 7.17 11.89 4.80
C LEU A 38 7.24 10.55 5.53
N ARG A 39 7.60 10.58 6.82
CA ARG A 39 7.65 9.38 7.66
C ARG A 39 6.29 8.71 7.79
N GLU A 40 5.23 9.48 8.03
CA GLU A 40 3.86 8.96 8.13
C GLU A 40 3.41 8.27 6.84
N TYR A 41 3.64 8.90 5.68
CA TYR A 41 3.27 8.30 4.39
C TYR A 41 4.10 7.05 4.07
N GLU A 42 5.39 7.03 4.42
CA GLU A 42 6.23 5.83 4.26
C GLU A 42 5.75 4.67 5.13
N GLU A 43 5.34 4.94 6.37
CA GLU A 43 4.78 3.93 7.26
C GLU A 43 3.44 3.39 6.75
N LYS A 44 2.55 4.28 6.28
CA LYS A 44 1.28 3.88 5.67
C LYS A 44 1.50 3.06 4.41
N LEU A 45 2.46 3.43 3.57
CA LEU A 45 2.81 2.65 2.37
C LEU A 45 3.25 1.23 2.75
N ARG A 46 4.09 1.08 3.78
CA ARG A 46 4.50 -0.25 4.27
C ARG A 46 3.32 -1.08 4.76
N GLN A 47 2.38 -0.48 5.48
CA GLN A 47 1.16 -1.15 5.95
C GLN A 47 0.29 -1.62 4.79
N ILE A 48 0.10 -0.78 3.77
CA ILE A 48 -0.67 -1.12 2.56
C ILE A 48 -0.01 -2.28 1.81
N GLU A 49 1.31 -2.24 1.61
CA GLU A 49 2.04 -3.30 0.93
C GLU A 49 1.95 -4.64 1.68
N GLN A 50 1.96 -4.61 3.02
CA GLN A 50 1.75 -5.80 3.83
C GLN A 50 0.33 -6.38 3.67
N LEU A 51 -0.70 -5.52 3.65
CA LEU A 51 -2.09 -5.96 3.44
C LEU A 51 -2.30 -6.59 2.06
N ILE A 52 -1.73 -5.99 1.01
CA ILE A 52 -1.78 -6.54 -0.35
C ILE A 52 -1.13 -7.92 -0.40
N ARG A 53 0.04 -8.09 0.25
CA ARG A 53 0.72 -9.40 0.34
C ARG A 53 -0.14 -10.44 1.05
N CYS A 54 -0.77 -10.09 2.17
CA CYS A 54 -1.64 -11.01 2.92
C CYS A 54 -2.84 -11.46 2.09
N ILE A 55 -3.48 -10.56 1.35
CA ILE A 55 -4.59 -10.91 0.44
C ILE A 55 -4.09 -11.83 -0.67
N SER A 56 -2.92 -11.54 -1.24
CA SER A 56 -2.33 -12.36 -2.31
C SER A 56 -2.03 -13.79 -1.84
N ILE A 57 -1.57 -13.98 -0.60
CA ILE A 57 -1.33 -15.30 -0.02
C ILE A 57 -2.64 -16.05 0.23
N ARG A 58 -3.68 -15.38 0.73
CA ARG A 58 -5.00 -16.00 0.99
C ARG A 58 -5.73 -16.43 -0.28
N LEU A 59 -5.49 -15.75 -1.40
CA LEU A 59 -6.13 -16.11 -2.68
C LEU A 59 -5.55 -17.39 -3.30
N VAL A 60 -4.36 -17.81 -2.87
CA VAL A 60 -3.74 -19.07 -3.30
C VAL A 60 -4.17 -20.18 -2.34
N GLU A 61 -5.47 -20.52 -2.34
CA GLU A 61 -5.91 -21.82 -1.84
C GLU A 61 -5.38 -22.90 -2.80
N PRO A 62 -4.73 -23.99 -2.30
CA PRO A 62 -4.34 -25.09 -3.16
C PRO A 62 -5.59 -25.68 -3.83
N PRO A 63 -5.53 -26.07 -5.12
CA PRO A 63 -6.66 -26.70 -5.77
C PRO A 63 -7.10 -27.93 -4.97
N PRO A 64 -8.41 -28.14 -4.73
CA PRO A 64 -8.90 -29.32 -4.05
C PRO A 64 -8.70 -30.51 -4.98
N GLY A 65 -7.56 -31.18 -4.88
CA GLY A 65 -7.23 -32.28 -5.78
C GLY A 65 -5.83 -32.82 -5.52
N ASP A 66 -5.67 -33.57 -4.42
CA ASP A 66 -5.03 -34.88 -4.43
C ASP A 66 -5.08 -35.49 -3.03
N SER A 67 -6.20 -36.14 -2.75
CA SER A 67 -6.28 -37.21 -1.74
C SER A 67 -7.30 -38.22 -2.26
N SER A 68 -7.01 -38.75 -3.44
CA SER A 68 -7.47 -40.07 -3.84
C SER A 68 -6.39 -41.06 -3.43
N GLN A 69 -6.54 -41.66 -2.25
CA GLN A 69 -6.09 -43.02 -1.96
C GLN A 69 -6.76 -43.53 -0.68
#